data_AF-A0A0M3J2Z6-F1
#
_entry.id   AF-A0A0M3J2Z6-F1
#
_cell.length_a   1.000
_cell.length_b   1.000
_cell.length_c   1.000
_cell.angle_alpha   90.00
_cell.angle_beta   90.00
_cell.angle_gamma   90.00
#
_symmetry.space_group_name_H-M   'P 1'
#
loop_
_entity.id
_entity.type
_entity.pdbx_description
1 polymer ?
#
loop_
_entity_poly.entity_id
_entity_poly.type
_entity_poly.pdbx_seq_one_letter_code
_entity_poly.pdbx_strand_id
1 'polypeptide(L)'
;MDEQYLKVDGQFGGLDQRKIFILAEEQLPKLKLGKRFHLMNPMVPGLHGSKMSRHVCSIDSHSLVRLGVNIYSVENSKIDLLDPHDVIIAKLDGALCERGNPENGVLAFYEHVLMPLSTQNPVLVGGHSFTEFAELKERFEAGDIQETDLKNTMKEFLCKVLGSVQSQCLTEEMQQVLLKGYANVEHTVSKTTTSAEPKQVDLSESQTKLLERITGNDEIVTGECHLKECIASGQPLHVIYSIAPKGRFHLGFVKALLKLRVRCFWKTLPLLSFITSAYFLC
;
A
#
# COMPACT_ATOMS: atom_id res chain seq x y z
N MET A 1 3.47 -20.99 -5.25
CA MET A 1 4.45 -22.07 -4.96
C MET A 1 4.60 -22.28 -3.47
N ASP A 2 4.54 -21.22 -2.64
CA ASP A 2 4.61 -21.28 -1.18
C ASP A 2 3.67 -22.33 -0.57
N GLU A 3 2.43 -22.40 -1.05
CA GLU A 3 1.45 -23.43 -0.64
C GLU A 3 1.98 -24.87 -0.72
N GLN A 4 2.80 -25.18 -1.73
CA GLN A 4 3.39 -26.50 -1.92
C GLN A 4 4.61 -26.70 -1.02
N TYR A 5 5.50 -25.70 -0.93
CA TYR A 5 6.75 -25.82 -0.16
C TYR A 5 6.51 -25.82 1.34
N LEU A 6 5.52 -25.06 1.81
CA LEU A 6 5.06 -25.08 3.19
C LEU A 6 4.19 -26.29 3.52
N LYS A 7 3.79 -27.07 2.51
CA LYS A 7 2.97 -28.29 2.64
C LYS A 7 1.67 -28.04 3.42
N VAL A 8 1.01 -26.92 3.14
CA VAL A 8 -0.27 -26.56 3.76
C VAL A 8 -1.43 -27.10 2.94
N ASP A 9 -2.60 -27.28 3.54
CA ASP A 9 -3.82 -27.70 2.84
C ASP A 9 -4.64 -26.53 2.29
N GLY A 10 -4.41 -25.33 2.83
CA GLY A 10 -5.09 -24.11 2.41
C GLY A 10 -4.34 -22.85 2.78
N GLN A 11 -4.75 -21.74 2.17
CA GLN A 11 -4.19 -20.41 2.41
C GLN A 11 -5.30 -19.45 2.87
N PHE A 12 -4.98 -18.64 3.88
CA PHE A 12 -5.84 -17.59 4.41
C PHE A 12 -5.29 -16.23 4.00
N GLY A 13 -6.16 -15.31 3.58
CA GLY A 13 -5.76 -13.94 3.24
C GLY A 13 -6.95 -13.02 3.10
N GLY A 14 -6.70 -11.78 2.67
CA GLY A 14 -7.76 -10.82 2.38
C GLY A 14 -8.42 -11.07 1.02
N LEU A 15 -9.61 -10.51 0.83
CA LEU A 15 -10.34 -10.56 -0.44
C LEU A 15 -9.58 -9.88 -1.60
N ASP A 16 -8.68 -8.95 -1.29
CA ASP A 16 -7.74 -8.33 -2.23
C ASP A 16 -6.79 -9.34 -2.90
N GLN A 17 -6.48 -10.45 -2.21
CA GLN A 17 -5.62 -11.52 -2.72
C GLN A 17 -6.36 -12.53 -3.61
N ARG A 18 -7.67 -12.37 -3.84
CA ARG A 18 -8.50 -13.30 -4.63
C ARG A 18 -7.92 -13.65 -5.99
N LYS A 19 -7.33 -12.68 -6.71
CA LYS A 19 -6.73 -12.91 -8.03
C LYS A 19 -5.50 -13.83 -7.95
N ILE A 20 -4.75 -13.76 -6.85
CA ILE A 20 -3.58 -14.60 -6.59
C ILE A 20 -4.04 -16.02 -6.27
N PHE A 21 -5.07 -16.17 -5.44
CA PHE A 21 -5.66 -17.48 -5.10
C PHE A 21 -6.22 -18.21 -6.33
N ILE A 22 -6.95 -17.49 -7.19
CA ILE A 22 -7.45 -18.06 -8.47
C ILE A 22 -6.28 -18.50 -9.35
N LEU A 23 -5.22 -17.70 -9.42
CA LEU A 23 -4.02 -18.08 -10.18
C LEU A 23 -3.37 -19.35 -9.62
N ALA A 24 -3.25 -19.46 -8.29
CA ALA A 24 -2.72 -20.66 -7.65
C ALA A 24 -3.58 -21.89 -8.01
N GLU A 25 -4.91 -21.77 -7.93
CA GLU A 25 -5.83 -22.86 -8.25
C GLU A 25 -5.77 -23.29 -9.73
N GLU A 26 -5.57 -22.36 -10.66
CA GLU A 26 -5.45 -22.64 -12.10
C GLU A 26 -4.10 -23.24 -12.50
N GLN A 27 -3.00 -22.79 -11.86
CA GLN A 27 -1.65 -23.12 -12.30
C GLN A 27 -1.06 -24.32 -11.56
N LEU A 28 -1.35 -24.52 -10.27
CA LEU A 28 -0.81 -25.64 -9.49
C LEU A 28 -1.13 -27.01 -10.11
N PRO A 29 -2.37 -27.29 -10.59
CA PRO A 29 -2.66 -28.56 -11.24
C PRO A 29 -1.88 -28.80 -12.53
N LYS A 30 -1.52 -27.74 -13.27
CA LYS A 30 -0.72 -27.85 -14.50
C LYS A 30 0.71 -28.29 -14.21
N LEU A 31 1.23 -27.93 -13.03
CA LEU A 31 2.51 -28.38 -12.51
C LEU A 31 2.41 -29.73 -11.79
N LYS A 32 1.27 -30.44 -11.90
CA LYS A 32 0.97 -31.69 -11.19
C LYS A 32 1.04 -31.55 -9.65
N LEU A 33 0.82 -30.34 -9.15
CA LEU A 33 0.70 -30.05 -7.73
C LEU A 33 -0.77 -30.10 -7.31
N GLY A 34 -1.01 -30.46 -6.04
CA GLY A 34 -2.36 -30.52 -5.50
C GLY A 34 -3.00 -29.13 -5.40
N LYS A 35 -4.32 -29.06 -5.56
CA LYS A 35 -5.11 -27.86 -5.24
C LYS A 35 -5.12 -27.62 -3.73
N ARG A 36 -5.42 -26.37 -3.35
CA ARG A 36 -5.56 -25.92 -1.96
C ARG A 36 -6.89 -25.20 -1.79
N PHE A 37 -7.40 -25.17 -0.56
CA PHE A 37 -8.54 -24.33 -0.23
C PHE A 37 -8.08 -22.91 0.11
N HIS A 38 -8.89 -21.90 -0.22
CA HIS A 38 -8.59 -20.51 0.06
C HIS A 38 -9.70 -19.89 0.91
N LEU A 39 -9.34 -19.34 2.06
CA LEU A 39 -10.24 -18.61 2.95
C LEU A 39 -9.93 -17.11 2.85
N MET A 40 -10.95 -16.29 2.62
CA MET A 40 -10.80 -14.86 2.38
C MET A 40 -11.57 -14.04 3.41
N ASN A 41 -10.87 -13.15 4.11
CA ASN A 41 -11.49 -12.15 4.96
C ASN A 41 -12.04 -10.96 4.16
N PRO A 42 -13.16 -10.35 4.59
CA PRO A 42 -13.66 -9.14 3.97
C PRO A 42 -12.69 -7.97 4.14
N MET A 43 -12.81 -6.96 3.28
CA MET A 43 -12.05 -5.72 3.43
C MET A 43 -12.63 -4.92 4.59
N VAL A 44 -11.82 -4.70 5.63
CA VAL A 44 -12.20 -3.89 6.78
C VAL A 44 -11.85 -2.43 6.49
N PRO A 45 -12.78 -1.47 6.63
CA PRO A 45 -12.49 -0.05 6.43
C PRO A 45 -11.47 0.45 7.46
N GLY A 46 -10.59 1.36 7.02
CA GLY A 46 -9.64 2.03 7.90
C GLY A 46 -10.31 3.07 8.80
N LEU A 47 -9.57 3.57 9.80
CA LEU A 47 -10.08 4.52 10.81
C LEU A 47 -10.65 5.83 10.22
N HIS A 48 -10.17 6.25 9.06
CA HIS A 48 -10.59 7.48 8.38
C HIS A 48 -11.44 7.21 7.11
N GLY A 49 -11.89 5.97 6.90
CA GLY A 49 -12.62 5.54 5.72
C GLY A 49 -11.82 5.68 4.42
N SER A 50 -12.50 5.77 3.28
CA SER A 50 -11.91 5.91 1.93
C SER A 50 -11.36 7.31 1.61
N LYS A 51 -11.50 8.29 2.54
CA LYS A 51 -10.87 9.60 2.40
C LYS A 51 -9.40 9.48 2.80
N MET A 52 -8.53 9.49 1.80
CA MET A 52 -7.08 9.60 1.96
C MET A 52 -6.76 10.82 2.84
N SER A 53 -6.43 10.60 4.13
CA SER A 53 -5.98 11.70 4.98
C SER A 53 -4.58 12.11 4.52
N ARG A 54 -4.43 13.36 4.07
CA ARG A 54 -3.11 13.95 3.80
C ARG A 54 -2.22 13.80 5.04
N HIS A 55 -0.96 13.44 4.82
CA HIS A 55 0.10 13.42 5.82
C HIS A 55 0.13 14.74 6.59
N VAL A 56 -0.34 14.77 7.83
CA VAL A 56 0.14 15.68 8.87
C VAL A 56 -0.20 15.08 10.23
N CYS A 57 0.76 14.42 10.88
CA CYS A 57 0.90 14.49 12.33
C CYS A 57 2.06 15.44 12.60
N SER A 58 1.76 16.71 12.87
CA SER A 58 2.71 17.60 13.55
C SER A 58 2.55 17.35 15.05
N ILE A 59 2.99 16.19 15.50
CA ILE A 59 3.17 15.96 16.93
C ILE A 59 4.67 15.77 17.11
N ASP A 60 5.32 16.85 17.52
CA ASP A 60 6.69 16.83 18.03
C ASP A 60 6.65 16.18 19.43
N SER A 61 6.35 14.89 19.50
CA SER A 61 6.38 14.14 20.77
C SER A 61 7.85 13.89 21.15
N HIS A 62 8.29 14.81 21.99
CA HIS A 62 9.61 15.06 22.49
C HIS A 62 10.04 13.98 23.51
N SER A 63 10.69 12.89 23.07
CA SER A 63 11.65 12.13 23.92
C SER A 63 12.47 11.07 23.17
N LEU A 64 11.93 10.44 22.11
CA LEU A 64 12.63 9.39 21.34
C LEU A 64 13.34 9.89 20.08
N VAL A 65 13.19 11.17 19.73
CA VAL A 65 13.85 11.84 18.60
C VAL A 65 15.37 11.97 18.76
N ARG A 66 15.94 11.64 19.94
CA ARG A 66 17.39 11.73 20.19
C ARG A 66 18.25 10.79 19.33
N LEU A 67 17.67 9.84 18.60
CA LEU A 67 18.37 8.96 17.67
C LEU A 67 17.99 9.16 16.19
N GLY A 68 17.18 10.17 15.86
CA GLY A 68 16.89 10.53 14.46
C GLY A 68 16.06 9.51 13.67
N VAL A 69 15.39 8.56 14.34
CA VAL A 69 14.55 7.56 13.69
C VAL A 69 13.10 7.76 14.12
N ASN A 70 12.23 7.97 13.14
CA ASN A 70 10.79 8.06 13.34
C ASN A 70 10.22 6.64 13.20
N ILE A 71 10.04 5.96 14.33
CA ILE A 71 9.69 4.53 14.38
C ILE A 71 8.16 4.32 14.39
N TYR A 72 7.39 5.41 14.53
CA TYR A 72 5.93 5.38 14.62
C TYR A 72 5.26 5.91 13.35
N SER A 73 4.02 5.48 13.10
CA SER A 73 3.31 5.81 11.87
C SER A 73 2.92 7.29 11.86
N VAL A 74 3.41 8.04 10.86
CA VAL A 74 3.07 9.46 10.65
C VAL A 74 1.71 9.62 9.96
N GLU A 75 1.15 8.54 9.42
CA GLU A 75 -0.15 8.56 8.78
C GLU A 75 -1.28 8.40 9.81
N ASN A 76 -2.23 9.33 9.79
CA ASN A 76 -3.43 9.27 10.63
C ASN A 76 -4.32 8.07 10.29
N SER A 77 -4.23 7.55 9.06
CA SER A 77 -5.04 6.43 8.56
C SER A 77 -4.79 5.11 9.30
N LYS A 78 -3.62 4.93 9.92
CA LYS A 78 -3.16 3.65 10.49
C LYS A 78 -2.53 3.83 11.87
N ILE A 79 -2.94 2.98 12.80
CA ILE A 79 -2.28 2.81 14.10
C ILE A 79 -1.18 1.74 13.94
N ASP A 80 0.06 2.10 14.29
CA ASP A 80 1.17 1.15 14.36
C ASP A 80 1.17 0.39 15.70
N LEU A 81 1.77 -0.79 15.73
CA LEU A 81 1.92 -1.59 16.94
C LEU A 81 2.82 -0.89 17.97
N LEU A 82 3.75 -0.07 17.51
CA LEU A 82 4.70 0.66 18.33
C LEU A 82 4.35 2.14 18.51
N ASP A 83 3.16 2.58 18.06
CA ASP A 83 2.71 3.95 18.29
C ASP A 83 2.54 4.21 19.81
N PRO A 84 3.06 5.33 20.35
CA PRO A 84 2.89 5.64 21.75
C PRO A 84 1.44 6.03 22.07
N HIS A 85 1.08 5.97 23.35
CA HIS A 85 -0.28 6.13 23.85
C HIS A 85 -0.96 7.44 23.42
N ASP A 86 -0.21 8.55 23.42
CA ASP A 86 -0.66 9.88 22.99
C ASP A 86 -1.01 9.90 21.50
N VAL A 87 -0.18 9.26 20.66
CA VAL A 87 -0.41 9.16 19.20
C VAL A 87 -1.63 8.29 18.89
N ILE A 88 -1.80 7.17 19.60
CA ILE A 88 -2.97 6.30 19.45
C ILE A 88 -4.26 7.08 19.74
N ILE A 89 -4.30 7.83 20.86
CA ILE A 89 -5.45 8.64 21.24
C ILE A 89 -5.76 9.68 20.16
N ALA A 90 -4.74 10.42 19.70
CA ALA A 90 -4.91 11.46 18.69
C ALA A 90 -5.48 10.91 17.37
N LYS A 91 -5.00 9.74 16.93
CA LYS A 91 -5.50 9.08 15.70
C LYS A 91 -6.94 8.62 15.84
N LEU A 92 -7.33 8.12 17.02
CA LEU A 92 -8.70 7.69 17.29
C LEU A 92 -9.67 8.86 17.45
N ASP A 93 -9.21 9.99 17.97
CA ASP A 93 -10.00 11.22 18.00
C ASP A 93 -10.34 11.71 16.60
N GLY A 94 -9.37 11.65 15.67
CA GLY A 94 -9.56 11.99 14.25
C GLY A 94 -10.37 10.99 13.43
N ALA A 95 -10.64 9.79 13.95
CA ALA A 95 -11.33 8.73 13.21
C ALA A 95 -12.77 9.11 12.84
N LEU A 96 -13.25 8.64 11.70
CA LEU A 96 -14.62 8.91 11.24
C LEU A 96 -15.58 7.85 11.82
N CYS A 97 -16.56 8.28 12.62
CA CYS A 97 -17.53 7.38 13.24
C CYS A 97 -18.97 7.93 13.13
N GLU A 98 -19.41 8.14 11.89
CA GLU A 98 -20.76 8.57 11.57
C GLU A 98 -21.76 7.39 11.62
N ARG A 99 -23.00 7.68 12.04
CA ARG A 99 -24.13 6.71 12.03
C ARG A 99 -24.61 6.44 10.60
N GLY A 100 -25.02 5.21 10.33
CA GLY A 100 -25.49 4.78 9.01
C GLY A 100 -24.41 4.76 7.92
N ASN A 101 -23.14 5.07 8.26
CA ASN A 101 -22.03 5.03 7.32
C ASN A 101 -21.46 3.60 7.24
N PRO A 102 -21.54 2.92 6.09
CA PRO A 102 -21.03 1.55 5.93
C PRO A 102 -19.50 1.48 6.01
N GLU A 103 -18.79 2.60 5.80
CA GLU A 103 -17.33 2.71 5.86
C GLU A 103 -16.83 3.16 7.25
N ASN A 104 -17.64 2.97 8.30
CA ASN A 104 -17.27 3.32 9.67
C ASN A 104 -16.22 2.35 10.23
N GLY A 105 -14.96 2.76 10.16
CA GLY A 105 -13.81 1.97 10.65
C GLY A 105 -13.84 1.68 12.15
N VAL A 106 -14.48 2.53 12.96
CA VAL A 106 -14.64 2.29 14.39
C VAL A 106 -15.60 1.14 14.63
N LEU A 107 -16.79 1.15 14.03
CA LEU A 107 -17.74 0.04 14.14
C LEU A 107 -17.17 -1.27 13.58
N ALA A 108 -16.46 -1.21 12.45
CA ALA A 108 -15.84 -2.38 11.86
C ALA A 108 -14.76 -3.00 12.77
N PHE A 109 -14.04 -2.17 13.54
CA PHE A 109 -13.12 -2.66 14.56
C PHE A 109 -13.84 -3.42 15.69
N TYR A 110 -15.00 -2.93 16.13
CA TYR A 110 -15.82 -3.67 17.10
C TYR A 110 -16.24 -5.03 16.55
N GLU A 111 -16.77 -5.09 15.33
CA GLU A 111 -17.23 -6.32 14.70
C GLU A 111 -16.12 -7.37 14.52
N HIS A 112 -14.97 -6.96 13.98
CA HIS A 112 -13.93 -7.89 13.54
C HIS A 112 -12.82 -8.14 14.54
N VAL A 113 -12.65 -7.27 15.55
CA VAL A 113 -11.53 -7.37 16.51
C VAL A 113 -12.05 -7.44 17.94
N LEU A 114 -12.74 -6.41 18.40
CA LEU A 114 -13.03 -6.28 19.83
C LEU A 114 -14.07 -7.31 20.30
N MET A 115 -15.15 -7.53 19.57
CA MET A 115 -16.20 -8.49 19.93
C MET A 115 -15.69 -9.94 19.89
N PRO A 116 -14.97 -10.42 18.84
CA PRO A 116 -14.40 -11.76 18.82
C PRO A 116 -13.42 -12.04 19.97
N LEU A 117 -12.68 -11.02 20.42
CA LEU A 117 -11.76 -11.15 21.55
C LEU A 117 -12.46 -11.12 22.92
N SER A 118 -13.67 -10.54 22.98
CA SER A 118 -14.42 -10.34 24.21
C SER A 118 -15.49 -11.42 24.44
N THR A 119 -15.40 -12.57 23.78
CA THR A 119 -16.39 -13.67 23.87
C THR A 119 -16.69 -14.15 25.29
N GLN A 120 -15.77 -13.95 26.26
CA GLN A 120 -15.97 -14.34 27.65
C GLN A 120 -16.38 -13.19 28.58
N ASN A 121 -16.25 -11.93 28.16
CA ASN A 121 -16.53 -10.76 29.00
C ASN A 121 -17.30 -9.70 28.20
N PRO A 122 -18.43 -9.18 28.72
CA PRO A 122 -19.17 -8.17 28.00
C PRO A 122 -18.35 -6.90 27.82
N VAL A 123 -18.50 -6.28 26.65
CA VAL A 123 -17.87 -5.01 26.30
C VAL A 123 -18.69 -3.88 26.88
N LEU A 124 -18.05 -3.00 27.65
CA LEU A 124 -18.71 -1.83 28.23
C LEU A 124 -18.52 -0.61 27.33
N VAL A 125 -19.61 -0.04 26.84
CA VAL A 125 -19.63 1.20 26.05
C VAL A 125 -20.68 2.14 26.63
N GLY A 126 -20.28 3.34 27.06
CA GLY A 126 -21.20 4.34 27.60
C GLY A 126 -21.98 3.87 28.84
N GLY A 127 -21.44 2.92 29.62
CA GLY A 127 -22.11 2.33 30.77
C GLY A 127 -23.06 1.17 30.45
N HIS A 128 -23.19 0.77 29.17
CA HIS A 128 -23.96 -0.38 28.73
C HIS A 128 -23.05 -1.58 28.40
N SER A 129 -23.50 -2.78 28.72
CA SER A 129 -22.78 -4.04 28.47
C SER A 129 -23.29 -4.75 27.23
N PHE A 130 -22.40 -5.08 26.29
CA PHE A 130 -22.72 -5.76 25.04
C PHE A 130 -22.00 -7.09 24.94
N THR A 131 -22.72 -8.13 24.54
CA THR A 131 -22.18 -9.47 24.24
C THR A 131 -22.16 -9.74 22.75
N GLU A 132 -23.14 -9.20 22.03
CA GLU A 132 -23.32 -9.37 20.58
C GLU A 132 -23.14 -8.04 19.85
N PHE A 133 -22.45 -8.07 18.70
CA PHE A 133 -22.20 -6.86 17.90
C PHE A 133 -23.50 -6.26 17.37
N ALA A 134 -24.49 -7.10 17.05
CA ALA A 134 -25.77 -6.66 16.52
C ALA A 134 -26.50 -5.69 17.47
N GLU A 135 -26.48 -5.98 18.79
CA GLU A 135 -27.10 -5.12 19.80
C GLU A 135 -26.37 -3.78 19.91
N LEU A 136 -25.04 -3.80 19.92
CA LEU A 136 -24.23 -2.58 19.96
C LEU A 136 -24.53 -1.68 18.75
N LYS A 137 -24.57 -2.27 17.55
CA LYS A 137 -24.85 -1.56 16.31
C LYS A 137 -26.25 -0.94 16.33
N GLU A 138 -27.26 -1.70 16.75
CA GLU A 138 -28.65 -1.20 16.82
C GLU A 138 -28.76 0.00 17.75
N ARG A 139 -28.19 -0.07 18.95
CA ARG A 139 -28.22 1.06 19.92
C ARG A 139 -27.42 2.27 19.46
N PHE A 140 -26.31 2.06 18.76
CA PHE A 140 -25.55 3.17 18.17
C PHE A 140 -26.35 3.87 17.07
N GLU A 141 -27.05 3.13 16.21
CA GLU A 141 -27.90 3.69 15.15
C GLU A 141 -29.17 4.36 15.72
N ALA A 142 -29.76 3.79 16.77
CA ALA A 142 -30.88 4.40 17.50
C ALA A 142 -30.48 5.70 18.22
N GLY A 143 -29.19 5.81 18.55
CA GLY A 143 -28.56 7.01 19.07
C GLY A 143 -28.38 7.07 20.58
N ASP A 144 -28.64 5.95 21.25
CA ASP A 144 -28.42 5.76 22.68
C ASP A 144 -26.93 5.81 23.04
N ILE A 145 -26.07 5.35 22.12
CA ILE A 145 -24.61 5.38 22.27
C ILE A 145 -24.04 6.55 21.47
N GLN A 146 -23.19 7.34 22.12
CA GLN A 146 -22.47 8.43 21.46
C GLN A 146 -21.19 7.92 20.79
N GLU A 147 -20.79 8.58 19.72
CA GLU A 147 -19.51 8.33 19.04
C GLU A 147 -18.31 8.42 20.01
N THR A 148 -18.36 9.37 20.94
CA THR A 148 -17.33 9.57 21.96
C THR A 148 -17.15 8.35 22.83
N ASP A 149 -18.23 7.66 23.19
CA ASP A 149 -18.19 6.49 24.06
C ASP A 149 -17.53 5.30 23.34
N LEU A 150 -17.88 5.09 22.07
CA LEU A 150 -17.25 4.06 21.22
C LEU A 150 -15.75 4.32 21.07
N LYS A 151 -15.36 5.57 20.79
CA LYS A 151 -13.94 5.96 20.66
C LYS A 151 -13.18 5.79 21.98
N ASN A 152 -13.78 6.17 23.11
CA ASN A 152 -13.13 6.05 24.42
C ASN A 152 -12.90 4.60 24.82
N THR A 153 -13.90 3.73 24.70
CA THR A 153 -13.73 2.29 24.96
C THR A 153 -12.68 1.69 24.02
N MET A 154 -12.66 2.08 22.73
CA MET A 154 -11.66 1.63 21.77
C MET A 154 -10.24 2.10 22.12
N LYS A 155 -10.07 3.34 22.58
CA LYS A 155 -8.79 3.88 23.07
C LYS A 155 -8.28 3.07 24.24
N GLU A 156 -9.10 2.87 25.28
CA GLU A 156 -8.71 2.11 26.46
C GLU A 156 -8.27 0.67 26.11
N PHE A 157 -9.03 0.02 25.23
CA PHE A 157 -8.73 -1.32 24.75
C PHE A 157 -7.38 -1.36 24.00
N LEU A 158 -7.22 -0.51 22.98
CA LEU A 158 -6.00 -0.49 22.15
C LEU A 158 -4.77 -0.10 22.96
N CYS A 159 -4.86 0.92 23.81
CA CYS A 159 -3.76 1.34 24.67
C CYS A 159 -3.32 0.22 25.63
N LYS A 160 -4.27 -0.55 26.18
CA LYS A 160 -3.96 -1.71 27.02
C LYS A 160 -3.25 -2.81 26.24
N VAL A 161 -3.80 -3.20 25.09
CA VAL A 161 -3.25 -4.29 24.26
C VAL A 161 -1.87 -3.91 23.72
N LEU A 162 -1.75 -2.74 23.08
CA LEU A 162 -0.50 -2.26 22.50
C LEU A 162 0.54 -1.94 23.58
N GLY A 163 0.13 -1.43 24.74
CA GLY A 163 1.03 -1.24 25.88
C GLY A 163 1.67 -2.55 26.34
N SER A 164 0.89 -3.65 26.38
CA SER A 164 1.44 -4.98 26.68
C SER A 164 2.43 -5.44 25.61
N VAL A 165 2.11 -5.25 24.33
CA VAL A 165 3.01 -5.61 23.21
C VAL A 165 4.31 -4.81 23.29
N GLN A 166 4.24 -3.49 23.46
CA GLN A 166 5.40 -2.60 23.54
C GLN A 166 6.31 -2.97 24.70
N SER A 167 5.75 -3.32 25.87
CA SER A 167 6.54 -3.75 27.02
C SER A 167 7.35 -5.03 26.76
N GLN A 168 6.85 -5.93 25.92
CA GLN A 168 7.51 -7.19 25.57
C GLN A 168 8.46 -7.04 24.38
N CYS A 169 8.15 -6.12 23.46
CA CYS A 169 8.87 -6.00 22.19
C CYS A 169 9.97 -4.93 22.20
N LEU A 170 9.92 -3.91 23.06
CA LEU A 170 10.91 -2.82 23.09
C LEU A 170 12.20 -3.21 23.83
N THR A 171 12.82 -4.31 23.41
CA THR A 171 14.16 -4.71 23.84
C THR A 171 15.24 -3.92 23.09
N GLU A 172 16.47 -3.88 23.63
CA GLU A 172 17.60 -3.24 22.96
C GLU A 172 17.88 -3.85 21.57
N GLU A 173 17.72 -5.18 21.44
CA GLU A 173 17.85 -5.89 20.16
C GLU A 173 16.79 -5.43 19.16
N MET A 174 15.53 -5.33 19.57
CA MET A 174 14.46 -4.84 18.71
C MET A 174 14.72 -3.39 18.29
N GLN A 175 15.20 -2.54 19.19
CA GLN A 175 15.57 -1.18 18.83
C GLN A 175 16.64 -1.15 17.74
N GLN A 176 17.67 -2.00 17.80
CA GLN A 176 18.67 -2.10 16.73
C GLN A 176 18.07 -2.61 15.42
N VAL A 177 17.14 -3.57 15.47
CA VAL A 177 16.41 -4.05 14.29
C VAL A 177 15.58 -2.92 13.68
N LEU A 178 14.88 -2.14 14.50
CA LEU A 178 14.08 -1.01 14.04
C LEU A 178 14.96 0.07 13.40
N LEU A 179 16.09 0.40 14.04
CA LEU A 179 17.08 1.35 13.50
C LEU A 179 17.67 0.89 12.17
N LYS A 180 17.82 -0.42 11.92
CA LYS A 180 18.38 -0.96 10.67
C LYS A 180 17.32 -1.19 9.59
N GLY A 181 16.16 -1.70 9.98
CA GLY A 181 15.06 -2.08 9.09
C GLY A 181 14.21 -0.88 8.66
N TYR A 182 14.10 0.12 9.54
CA TYR A 182 13.46 1.41 9.30
C TYR A 182 14.48 2.55 9.46
N ALA A 183 15.77 2.26 9.29
CA ALA A 183 16.73 3.31 9.01
C ALA A 183 16.08 4.18 7.94
N ASN A 184 16.07 5.50 8.13
CA ASN A 184 15.81 6.38 7.02
C ASN A 184 16.89 6.04 5.99
N VAL A 185 16.57 5.13 5.06
CA VAL A 185 16.83 5.42 3.67
C VAL A 185 16.21 6.80 3.59
N GLU A 186 17.06 7.82 3.54
CA GLU A 186 16.72 8.92 2.67
C GLU A 186 16.31 8.19 1.38
N HIS A 187 15.01 7.94 1.26
CA HIS A 187 14.37 8.23 0.04
C HIS A 187 14.94 9.63 -0.24
N THR A 188 16.00 9.67 -1.04
CA THR A 188 15.85 10.15 -2.39
C THR A 188 14.51 9.62 -2.91
N VAL A 189 13.41 10.15 -2.34
CA VAL A 189 12.46 10.96 -3.04
C VAL A 189 13.38 11.76 -3.94
N SER A 190 13.68 11.20 -5.12
CA SER A 190 13.70 11.99 -6.33
C SER A 190 12.54 12.93 -6.11
N LYS A 191 12.84 14.14 -5.63
CA LYS A 191 11.84 15.10 -5.22
C LYS A 191 10.86 15.12 -6.38
N THR A 192 9.67 14.56 -6.19
CA THR A 192 8.48 15.08 -6.85
C THR A 192 8.34 16.44 -6.20
N THR A 193 9.17 17.36 -6.67
CA THR A 193 9.19 18.74 -6.26
C THR A 193 7.92 19.29 -6.87
N THR A 194 6.83 19.27 -6.12
CA THR A 194 5.85 20.31 -6.34
C THR A 194 6.52 21.59 -5.83
N SER A 195 6.78 22.49 -6.77
CA SER A 195 7.41 23.81 -6.63
C SER A 195 8.85 23.86 -6.10
N ALA A 196 9.81 23.42 -6.91
CA ALA A 196 10.93 24.28 -7.23
C ALA A 196 10.70 24.72 -8.69
N GLU A 197 10.91 25.99 -8.99
CA GLU A 197 10.81 26.50 -10.36
C GLU A 197 11.56 25.54 -11.32
N PRO A 198 10.95 25.19 -12.45
CA PRO A 198 11.55 24.25 -13.38
C PRO A 198 12.92 24.81 -13.78
N LYS A 199 14.00 24.04 -13.56
CA LYS A 199 15.23 24.26 -14.31
C LYS A 199 14.88 24.07 -15.78
N GLN A 200 14.70 25.19 -16.48
CA GLN A 200 14.51 25.21 -17.92
C GLN A 200 15.79 24.64 -18.53
N VAL A 201 15.73 23.38 -18.97
CA VAL A 201 16.81 22.80 -19.77
C VAL A 201 16.60 23.32 -21.18
N ASP A 202 17.34 24.37 -21.54
CA ASP A 202 17.37 24.88 -22.90
C ASP A 202 18.06 23.86 -23.80
N LEU A 203 17.25 23.19 -24.63
CA LEU A 203 17.71 22.28 -25.65
C LEU A 203 18.23 23.09 -26.84
N SER A 204 19.37 22.68 -27.39
CA SER A 204 19.82 23.20 -28.68
C SER A 204 18.84 22.81 -29.80
N GLU A 205 18.87 23.52 -30.93
CA GLU A 205 17.93 23.28 -32.05
C GLU A 205 17.94 21.82 -32.55
N SER A 206 19.09 21.14 -32.47
CA SER A 206 19.22 19.72 -32.82
C SER A 206 18.59 18.78 -31.79
N GLN A 207 18.65 19.15 -30.51
CA GLN A 207 18.07 18.41 -29.40
C GLN A 207 16.54 18.57 -29.35
N THR A 208 16.03 19.75 -29.68
CA THR A 208 14.59 20.00 -29.82
C THR A 208 14.00 19.16 -30.96
N LYS A 209 14.67 19.11 -32.13
CA LYS A 209 14.27 18.24 -33.24
C LYS A 209 14.32 16.75 -32.86
N LEU A 210 15.26 16.35 -32.00
CA LEU A 210 15.33 14.98 -31.50
C LEU A 210 14.16 14.65 -30.55
N LEU A 211 13.81 15.58 -29.66
CA LEU A 211 12.66 15.45 -28.77
C LEU A 211 11.36 15.30 -29.58
N GLU A 212 11.12 16.19 -30.54
CA GLU A 212 9.95 16.13 -31.44
C GLU A 212 9.90 14.82 -32.23
N ARG A 213 11.06 14.27 -32.63
CA ARG A 213 11.12 12.97 -33.32
C ARG A 213 10.78 11.79 -32.41
N ILE A 214 11.16 11.87 -31.13
CA ILE A 214 10.89 10.81 -30.13
C ILE A 214 9.40 10.81 -29.74
N THR A 215 8.83 11.98 -29.48
CA THR A 215 7.44 12.14 -29.05
C THR A 215 6.48 11.99 -30.22
N GLY A 216 6.79 12.59 -31.37
CA GLY A 216 5.92 12.63 -32.53
C GLY A 216 4.53 13.17 -32.16
N ASN A 217 3.49 12.39 -32.44
CA ASN A 217 2.10 12.72 -32.09
C ASN A 217 1.63 12.05 -30.79
N ASP A 218 2.52 11.42 -30.03
CA ASP A 218 2.16 10.71 -28.79
C ASP A 218 2.30 11.64 -27.59
N GLU A 219 1.42 11.49 -26.60
CA GLU A 219 1.39 12.29 -25.37
C GLU A 219 2.40 11.75 -24.35
N ILE A 220 3.19 12.64 -23.74
CA ILE A 220 4.03 12.28 -22.60
C ILE A 220 3.18 12.40 -21.33
N VAL A 221 2.87 11.26 -20.72
CA VAL A 221 2.05 11.23 -19.49
C VAL A 221 2.84 11.69 -18.26
N THR A 222 4.12 11.30 -18.14
CA THR A 222 5.02 11.68 -17.04
C THR A 222 6.48 11.69 -17.49
N GLY A 223 7.35 12.45 -16.80
CA GLY A 223 8.81 12.36 -16.98
C GLY A 223 9.42 13.17 -18.13
N GLU A 224 8.72 14.17 -18.67
CA GLU A 224 9.23 15.02 -19.77
C GLU A 224 10.57 15.69 -19.43
N CYS A 225 10.72 16.22 -18.21
CA CYS A 225 11.97 16.85 -17.77
C CYS A 225 13.15 15.88 -17.81
N HIS A 226 12.95 14.64 -17.37
CA HIS A 226 13.98 13.60 -17.38
C HIS A 226 14.38 13.23 -18.81
N LEU A 227 13.40 13.14 -19.73
CA LEU A 227 13.68 12.90 -21.15
C LEU A 227 14.53 14.04 -21.76
N LYS A 228 14.20 15.31 -21.44
CA LYS A 228 14.98 16.48 -21.88
C LYS A 228 16.40 16.46 -21.30
N GLU A 229 16.58 16.06 -20.05
CA GLU A 229 17.90 15.90 -19.41
C GLU A 229 18.74 14.79 -20.06
N CYS A 230 18.15 13.64 -20.37
CA CYS A 230 18.84 12.56 -21.08
C CYS A 230 19.28 12.98 -22.50
N ILE A 231 18.42 13.74 -23.21
CA ILE A 231 18.75 14.30 -24.52
C ILE A 231 19.86 15.37 -24.41
N ALA A 232 19.78 16.24 -23.40
CA ALA A 232 20.75 17.30 -23.15
C ALA A 232 22.15 16.73 -22.82
N SER A 233 22.20 15.66 -22.02
CA SER A 233 23.41 14.96 -21.62
C SER A 233 23.96 13.97 -22.64
N GLY A 234 23.21 13.71 -23.73
CA GLY A 234 23.60 12.75 -24.77
C GLY A 234 23.63 11.30 -24.31
N GLN A 235 22.95 10.97 -23.20
CA GLN A 235 22.92 9.61 -22.68
C GLN A 235 22.05 8.69 -23.55
N PRO A 236 22.42 7.40 -23.70
CA PRO A 236 21.61 6.44 -24.44
C PRO A 236 20.28 6.22 -23.72
N LEU A 237 19.17 6.35 -24.46
CA LEU A 237 17.83 6.08 -23.94
C LEU A 237 17.57 4.57 -23.96
N HIS A 238 17.26 4.01 -22.78
CA HIS A 238 16.82 2.63 -22.63
C HIS A 238 15.30 2.59 -22.54
N VAL A 239 14.66 1.81 -23.43
CA VAL A 239 13.19 1.73 -23.53
C VAL A 239 12.75 0.28 -23.34
N ILE A 240 11.77 0.06 -22.46
CA ILE A 240 11.13 -1.23 -22.25
C ILE A 240 9.75 -1.19 -22.93
N TYR A 241 9.49 -2.19 -23.76
CA TYR A 241 8.15 -2.42 -24.32
C TYR A 241 7.57 -3.70 -23.74
N SER A 242 6.50 -3.56 -22.96
CA SER A 242 5.84 -4.68 -22.28
C SER A 242 4.57 -5.08 -23.03
N ILE A 243 4.42 -6.37 -23.30
CA ILE A 243 3.19 -6.96 -23.85
C ILE A 243 2.52 -7.76 -22.74
N ALA A 244 1.22 -7.56 -22.55
CA ALA A 244 0.46 -8.33 -21.57
C ALA A 244 0.49 -9.82 -21.94
N PRO A 245 0.80 -10.73 -21.00
CA PRO A 245 0.88 -12.17 -21.27
C PRO A 245 -0.50 -12.83 -21.46
N LYS A 246 -1.60 -12.09 -21.21
CA LYS A 246 -2.97 -12.58 -21.32
C LYS A 246 -3.72 -11.83 -22.42
N GLY A 247 -4.31 -12.57 -23.35
CA GLY A 247 -5.10 -12.05 -24.47
C GLY A 247 -4.67 -12.62 -25.82
N ARG A 248 -5.52 -12.49 -26.84
CA ARG A 248 -5.14 -12.85 -28.22
C ARG A 248 -4.17 -11.79 -28.76
N PHE A 249 -3.01 -12.22 -29.23
CA PHE A 249 -2.07 -11.33 -29.91
C PHE A 249 -2.75 -10.73 -31.15
N HIS A 250 -2.82 -9.40 -31.23
CA HIS A 250 -3.36 -8.68 -32.38
C HIS A 250 -2.35 -7.64 -32.91
N LEU A 251 -2.56 -7.20 -34.15
CA LEU A 251 -1.68 -6.26 -34.87
C LEU A 251 -1.43 -4.93 -34.12
N GLY A 252 -2.25 -4.59 -33.14
CA GLY A 252 -2.05 -3.42 -32.28
C GLY A 252 -0.75 -3.47 -31.47
N PHE A 253 -0.32 -4.66 -31.03
CA PHE A 253 0.97 -4.85 -30.34
C PHE A 253 2.16 -4.58 -31.27
N VAL A 254 2.05 -4.97 -32.54
CA VAL A 254 3.10 -4.78 -33.55
C VAL A 254 3.24 -3.29 -33.91
N LYS A 255 2.15 -2.52 -33.90
CA LYS A 255 2.14 -1.08 -34.20
C LYS A 255 3.09 -0.29 -33.28
N ALA A 256 3.13 -0.62 -31.98
CA ALA A 256 4.01 0.04 -31.02
C ALA A 256 5.50 -0.26 -31.29
N LEU A 257 5.83 -1.52 -31.60
CA LEU A 257 7.19 -1.93 -31.98
C LEU A 257 7.67 -1.24 -33.27
N LEU A 258 6.80 -1.13 -34.27
CA LEU A 258 7.13 -0.44 -35.53
C LEU A 258 7.36 1.06 -35.31
N LYS A 259 6.59 1.72 -34.43
CA LYS A 259 6.83 3.11 -34.05
C LYS A 259 8.20 3.30 -33.40
N LEU A 260 8.61 2.42 -32.49
CA LEU A 260 9.92 2.48 -31.84
C LEU A 260 11.07 2.31 -32.84
N ARG A 261 10.91 1.41 -33.83
CA ARG A 261 11.90 1.20 -34.90
C ARG A 261 12.12 2.44 -35.76
N VAL A 262 11.06 3.18 -36.07
CA VAL A 262 11.16 4.39 -36.91
C VAL A 262 11.81 5.56 -36.17
N ARG A 263 11.68 5.62 -34.84
CA ARG A 263 12.14 6.76 -34.02
C ARG A 263 13.58 6.62 -33.48
N CYS A 264 14.01 5.39 -33.25
CA CYS A 264 15.37 5.07 -32.79
C CYS A 264 16.23 4.64 -33.97
N PHE A 265 17.37 5.30 -34.22
CA PHE A 265 18.39 4.83 -35.15
C PHE A 265 19.02 3.53 -34.59
N TRP A 266 18.37 2.40 -34.84
CA TRP A 266 19.00 1.10 -34.64
C TRP A 266 20.12 1.00 -35.66
N LYS A 267 21.37 1.22 -35.24
CA LYS A 267 22.53 0.73 -36.01
C LYS A 267 22.38 -0.80 -36.07
N THR A 268 21.92 -1.27 -37.22
CA THR A 268 21.99 -2.63 -37.75
C THR A 268 22.44 -3.70 -36.75
N LEU A 269 21.51 -4.50 -36.24
CA LEU A 269 21.80 -5.89 -35.92
C LEU A 269 20.71 -6.80 -36.49
N PRO A 270 21.09 -8.03 -36.90
CA PRO A 270 20.24 -8.97 -37.60
C PRO A 270 19.13 -9.49 -36.67
N LEU A 271 18.03 -9.90 -37.28
CA LEU A 271 16.94 -10.71 -36.74
C LEU A 271 17.02 -11.08 -35.23
N LEU A 272 16.14 -10.44 -34.45
CA LEU A 272 15.54 -10.93 -33.21
C LEU A 272 16.50 -11.53 -32.16
N SER A 273 17.01 -10.70 -31.24
CA SER A 273 17.14 -11.12 -29.84
C SER A 273 15.97 -10.54 -29.03
N PHE A 274 14.85 -11.25 -29.05
CA PHE A 274 13.82 -11.05 -28.03
C PHE A 274 14.42 -11.53 -26.70
N ILE A 275 14.85 -10.62 -25.83
CA ILE A 275 14.86 -10.93 -24.39
C ILE A 275 13.40 -10.95 -23.97
N THR A 276 12.73 -12.05 -24.30
CA THR A 276 11.59 -12.49 -23.53
C THR A 276 12.18 -12.94 -22.19
N SER A 277 12.14 -12.08 -21.18
CA SER A 277 12.10 -12.58 -19.81
C SER A 277 10.70 -13.16 -19.59
N ALA A 278 10.40 -14.22 -20.35
CA ALA A 278 9.35 -15.15 -20.03
C ALA A 278 10.03 -16.13 -19.07
N TYR A 279 9.80 -15.95 -17.77
CA TYR A 279 9.99 -17.01 -16.81
C TYR A 279 9.01 -18.14 -17.16
N PHE A 280 9.39 -18.97 -18.12
CA PHE A 280 8.84 -20.31 -18.30
C PHE A 280 9.63 -21.20 -17.34
N LEU A 281 9.15 -21.30 -16.10
CA LEU A 281 9.41 -22.50 -15.31
C LEU A 281 8.47 -23.60 -15.84
N CYS A 282 9.06 -24.64 -16.42
CA CYS A 282 8.45 -25.98 -16.46
C CYS A 282 8.30 -26.52 -15.03
#